data_AF-A0A069REI2-F1
#
_entry.id   AF-A0A069REI2-F1
#
_cell.length_a   1.000
_cell.length_b   1.000
_cell.length_c   1.000
_cell.angle_alpha   90.00
_cell.angle_beta   90.00
_cell.angle_gamma   90.00
#
_symmetry.space_group_name_H-M   'P 1'
#
loop_
_entity.id
_entity.type
_entity.pdbx_description
1 polymer ?
#
loop_
_entity_poly.entity_id
_entity_poly.type
_entity_poly.pdbx_seq_one_letter_code
_entity_poly.pdbx_strand_id
1 'polypeptide(L)'
;MDIIKEYIEQNKEYLDPCEIDFIGQDYTQLLKIEEVDLIISQYAGFVAQATKQFLKVGGILICNDSHGDATLARFDEGFKFIGIVDRKNKIQSNNLENYFKLPKEKPVDLEEMRKKMKGLKYTLAAENYLFRKIK
;
A
#
# COMPACT_ATOMS: atom_id res chain seq x y z
N MET A 1 4.86 16.74 17.66
CA MET A 1 5.11 15.28 17.63
C MET A 1 4.65 14.63 18.91
N ASP A 2 4.82 15.31 20.05
CA ASP A 2 4.48 14.80 21.39
C ASP A 2 3.05 14.23 21.47
N ILE A 3 2.05 14.95 20.97
CA ILE A 3 0.65 14.48 20.95
C ILE A 3 0.47 13.17 20.16
N ILE A 4 1.17 12.99 19.04
CA ILE A 4 1.06 11.76 18.22
C ILE A 4 1.74 10.61 18.96
N LYS A 5 2.93 10.84 19.50
CA LYS A 5 3.67 9.83 20.25
C LYS A 5 2.89 9.41 21.50
N GLU A 6 2.35 10.36 22.26
CA GLU A 6 1.48 10.10 23.42
C GLU A 6 0.27 9.26 23.04
N TYR A 7 -0.40 9.60 21.93
CA TYR A 7 -1.53 8.81 21.43
C TYR A 7 -1.12 7.36 21.13
N ILE A 8 0.02 7.14 20.47
CA ILE A 8 0.50 5.78 20.16
C ILE A 8 0.85 5.03 21.45
N GLU A 9 1.60 5.65 22.37
CA GLU A 9 1.99 5.03 23.64
C GLU A 9 0.80 4.61 24.50
N GLN A 10 -0.31 5.36 24.44
CA GLN A 10 -1.54 5.04 25.16
C GLN A 10 -2.36 3.90 24.52
N ASN A 11 -2.17 3.63 23.23
CA ASN A 11 -2.99 2.68 22.46
C ASN A 11 -2.22 1.47 21.91
N LYS A 12 -0.89 1.46 22.04
CA LYS A 12 -0.06 0.33 21.60
C LYS A 12 -0.33 -0.91 22.46
N GLU A 13 -0.18 -2.08 21.84
CA GLU A 13 -0.24 -3.37 22.53
C GLU A 13 1.17 -3.95 22.80
N TYR A 14 2.22 -3.36 22.21
CA TYR A 14 3.62 -3.77 22.38
C TYR A 14 4.30 -3.03 23.53
N LEU A 15 5.32 -3.65 24.14
CA LEU A 15 6.00 -3.11 25.33
C LEU A 15 7.00 -2.00 25.00
N ASP A 16 7.77 -2.17 23.93
CA ASP A 16 8.89 -1.28 23.59
C ASP A 16 8.44 0.16 23.33
N PRO A 17 9.26 1.18 23.64
CA PRO A 17 8.95 2.57 23.32
C PRO A 17 8.68 2.77 21.82
N CYS A 18 7.76 3.67 21.50
CA CYS A 18 7.52 4.12 20.14
C CYS A 18 8.60 5.13 19.71
N GLU A 19 9.33 4.77 18.66
CA GLU A 19 10.26 5.64 17.97
C GLU A 19 9.64 6.11 16.64
N ILE A 20 9.86 7.38 16.30
CA ILE A 20 9.33 7.99 15.08
C ILE A 20 10.45 8.80 14.45
N ASP A 21 10.90 8.35 13.28
CA ASP A 21 11.94 9.00 12.50
C ASP A 21 11.40 9.52 11.17
N PHE A 22 11.90 10.68 10.76
CA PHE A 22 11.55 11.31 9.50
C PHE A 22 12.77 11.37 8.59
N ILE A 23 12.64 10.80 7.40
CA ILE A 23 13.70 10.81 6.39
C ILE A 23 13.29 11.81 5.30
N GLY A 24 13.92 12.98 5.29
CA GLY A 24 13.71 14.01 4.27
C GLY A 24 14.44 13.67 2.97
N GLN A 25 14.02 12.61 2.28
CA GLN A 25 14.62 12.14 1.04
C GLN A 25 13.55 11.74 0.02
N ASP A 26 13.89 11.81 -1.27
CA ASP A 26 13.14 11.16 -2.34
C ASP A 26 13.12 9.63 -2.11
N TYR A 27 11.93 9.08 -1.88
CA TYR A 27 11.73 7.65 -1.61
C TYR A 27 12.01 6.76 -2.83
N THR A 28 12.14 7.34 -4.03
CA THR A 28 12.54 6.60 -5.25
C THR A 28 14.04 6.33 -5.29
N GLN A 29 14.81 7.00 -4.44
CA GLN A 29 16.23 6.75 -4.23
C GLN A 29 16.46 5.71 -3.12
N LEU A 30 17.66 5.17 -3.04
CA LEU A 30 18.03 4.23 -1.98
C LEU A 30 17.91 4.90 -0.60
N LEU A 31 17.00 4.41 0.23
CA LEU A 31 16.84 4.79 1.63
C LEU A 31 17.80 3.95 2.50
N LYS A 32 18.44 4.59 3.47
CA LYS A 32 19.31 3.91 4.45
C LYS A 32 18.48 3.37 5.61
N ILE A 33 17.57 2.44 5.30
CA ILE A 33 16.70 1.78 6.28
C ILE A 33 16.86 0.27 6.17
N GLU A 34 16.59 -0.44 7.26
CA GLU A 34 16.46 -1.89 7.26
C GLU A 34 15.15 -2.32 6.58
N GLU A 35 15.04 -3.60 6.23
CA GLU A 35 13.77 -4.13 5.76
C GLU A 35 12.71 -4.07 6.88
N VAL A 36 11.48 -3.72 6.51
CA VAL A 36 10.34 -3.56 7.41
C VAL A 36 9.28 -4.62 7.15
N ASP A 37 8.43 -4.86 8.14
CA ASP A 37 7.32 -5.80 8.05
C ASP A 37 6.06 -5.19 7.41
N LEU A 38 5.96 -3.86 7.39
CA LEU A 38 4.79 -3.11 6.93
C LEU A 38 5.20 -1.83 6.20
N ILE A 39 4.63 -1.61 5.02
CA ILE A 39 4.68 -0.33 4.30
C ILE A 39 3.27 0.21 4.11
N ILE A 40 3.09 1.50 4.38
CA ILE A 40 1.82 2.21 4.19
C ILE A 40 2.03 3.33 3.16
N SER A 41 1.36 3.22 2.01
CA SER A 41 1.42 4.19 0.90
C SER A 41 0.08 4.90 0.73
N GLN A 42 0.04 6.20 1.04
CA GLN A 42 -1.18 7.00 0.96
C GLN A 42 -0.95 8.24 0.11
N TYR A 43 -1.63 8.32 -1.04
CA TYR A 43 -1.69 9.50 -1.90
C TYR A 43 -0.31 10.04 -2.35
N ALA A 44 0.71 9.18 -2.40
CA ALA A 44 2.11 9.57 -2.61
C ALA A 44 2.70 9.12 -3.95
N GLY A 45 1.89 8.68 -4.92
CA GLY A 45 2.38 8.14 -6.20
C GLY A 45 2.63 6.63 -6.15
N PHE A 46 3.71 6.16 -6.78
CA PHE A 46 4.03 4.73 -6.96
C PHE A 46 4.98 4.18 -5.90
N VAL A 47 4.64 4.35 -4.63
CA VAL A 47 5.50 3.97 -3.49
C VAL A 47 5.70 2.47 -3.43
N ALA A 48 4.68 1.66 -3.72
CA ALA A 48 4.75 0.20 -3.65
C ALA A 48 5.92 -0.36 -4.46
N GLN A 49 6.12 0.17 -5.67
CA GLN A 49 7.19 -0.26 -6.57
C GLN A 49 8.56 0.25 -6.13
N ALA A 50 8.65 1.53 -5.73
CA ALA A 50 9.90 2.13 -5.30
C ALA A 50 10.46 1.51 -4.01
N THR A 51 9.57 1.11 -3.09
CA THR A 51 9.93 0.69 -1.73
C THR A 51 9.84 -0.82 -1.51
N LYS A 52 9.43 -1.61 -2.51
CA LYS A 52 9.31 -3.07 -2.42
C LYS A 52 10.57 -3.76 -1.89
N GLN A 53 11.75 -3.24 -2.22
CA GLN A 53 13.03 -3.78 -1.75
C GLN A 53 13.20 -3.68 -0.23
N PHE A 54 12.55 -2.71 0.42
CA PHE A 54 12.59 -2.52 1.86
C PHE A 54 11.49 -3.30 2.59
N LEU A 55 10.55 -3.93 1.88
CA LEU A 55 9.55 -4.79 2.52
C LEU A 55 10.08 -6.21 2.61
N LYS A 56 10.05 -6.83 3.78
CA LYS A 56 10.44 -8.25 3.94
C LYS A 56 9.53 -9.16 3.09
N VAL A 57 10.05 -10.29 2.62
CA VAL A 57 9.18 -11.36 2.07
C VAL A 57 8.22 -11.82 3.17
N GLY A 58 6.93 -11.88 2.87
CA GLY A 58 5.86 -12.11 3.85
C GLY A 58 5.30 -10.84 4.48
N GLY A 59 6.00 -9.72 4.39
CA GLY A 59 5.55 -8.40 4.85
C GLY A 59 4.35 -7.87 4.08
N ILE A 60 3.68 -6.87 4.66
CA ILE A 60 2.43 -6.31 4.16
C ILE A 60 2.64 -4.92 3.57
N LEU A 61 2.05 -4.69 2.41
CA LEU A 61 1.85 -3.37 1.81
C LEU A 61 0.38 -2.99 1.98
N ILE A 62 0.13 -1.80 2.53
CA ILE A 62 -1.17 -1.14 2.54
C ILE A 62 -1.07 0.06 1.60
N CYS A 63 -1.87 0.09 0.54
CA CYS A 63 -1.86 1.22 -0.37
C CYS A 63 -3.25 1.59 -0.87
N ASN A 64 -3.47 2.88 -1.12
CA ASN A 64 -4.62 3.34 -1.88
C ASN A 64 -4.35 3.32 -3.38
N ASP A 65 -5.41 3.44 -4.19
CA ASP A 65 -5.28 3.44 -5.65
C ASP A 65 -5.42 4.82 -6.28
N SER A 66 -5.27 5.91 -5.52
CA SER A 66 -5.54 7.26 -6.03
C SER A 66 -4.67 7.63 -7.24
N HIS A 67 -3.40 7.21 -7.22
CA HIS A 67 -2.46 7.41 -8.33
C HIS A 67 -2.19 6.14 -9.12
N GLY A 68 -2.80 5.01 -8.74
CA GLY A 68 -2.57 3.69 -9.37
C GLY A 68 -1.61 2.75 -8.63
N ASP A 69 -1.20 3.07 -7.39
CA ASP A 69 -0.21 2.28 -6.64
C ASP A 69 -0.71 0.85 -6.34
N ALA A 70 -1.96 0.74 -5.87
CA ALA A 70 -2.60 -0.56 -5.65
C ALA A 70 -2.77 -1.34 -6.97
N THR A 71 -3.08 -0.65 -8.07
CA THR A 71 -3.11 -1.24 -9.40
C THR A 71 -1.74 -1.81 -9.78
N LEU A 72 -0.66 -1.05 -9.60
CA LEU A 72 0.69 -1.56 -9.87
C LEU A 72 1.02 -2.78 -9.00
N ALA A 73 0.73 -2.72 -7.70
CA ALA A 73 0.94 -3.85 -6.79
C ALA A 73 0.09 -5.07 -7.19
N ARG A 74 -1.12 -4.88 -7.72
CA ARG A 74 -2.00 -5.97 -8.18
C ARG A 74 -1.45 -6.75 -9.37
N PHE A 75 -0.73 -6.07 -10.26
CA PHE A 75 -0.14 -6.66 -11.47
C PHE A 75 1.35 -7.01 -11.32
N ASP A 76 1.91 -6.82 -10.14
CA ASP A 76 3.28 -7.23 -9.80
C ASP A 76 3.28 -8.65 -9.22
N GLU A 77 4.01 -9.56 -9.86
CA GLU A 77 4.12 -10.96 -9.44
C GLU A 77 4.78 -11.20 -8.07
N GLY A 78 5.49 -10.20 -7.53
CA GLY A 78 6.04 -10.28 -6.18
C GLY A 78 5.03 -9.89 -5.09
N PHE A 79 3.82 -9.49 -5.46
CA PHE A 79 2.75 -9.18 -4.52
C PHE A 79 1.55 -10.10 -4.71
N LYS A 80 0.95 -10.51 -3.59
CA LYS A 80 -0.32 -11.21 -3.55
C LYS A 80 -1.38 -10.30 -2.94
N PHE A 81 -2.46 -10.04 -3.67
CA PHE A 81 -3.63 -9.35 -3.12
C PHE A 81 -4.31 -10.24 -2.06
N ILE A 82 -4.44 -9.75 -0.82
CA ILE A 82 -4.93 -10.53 0.32
C ILE A 82 -6.15 -9.92 1.03
N GLY A 83 -6.51 -8.69 0.71
CA GLY A 83 -7.62 -8.03 1.36
C GLY A 83 -7.73 -6.55 1.05
N ILE A 84 -8.72 -5.91 1.65
CA ILE A 84 -8.90 -4.46 1.64
C ILE A 84 -9.08 -3.96 3.07
N VAL A 85 -8.87 -2.67 3.28
CA VAL A 85 -9.30 -1.96 4.48
C VAL A 85 -10.43 -1.02 4.07
N ASP A 86 -11.60 -1.21 4.69
CA ASP A 86 -12.79 -0.42 4.39
C ASP A 86 -12.77 0.96 5.10
N ARG A 87 -13.80 1.77 4.83
CA ARG A 87 -13.98 3.11 5.42
C ARG A 87 -14.09 3.13 6.94
N LYS A 88 -14.36 1.98 7.57
CA LYS A 88 -14.46 1.81 9.01
C LYS A 88 -13.19 1.20 9.60
N ASN A 89 -12.09 1.21 8.83
CA ASN A 89 -10.80 0.61 9.18
C ASN A 89 -10.89 -0.89 9.48
N LYS A 90 -11.83 -1.61 8.85
CA LYS A 90 -11.94 -3.06 8.98
C LYS A 90 -11.27 -3.76 7.82
N ILE A 91 -10.49 -4.79 8.15
CA ILE A 91 -9.89 -5.68 7.17
C ILE A 91 -10.96 -6.62 6.62
N GLN A 92 -11.04 -6.74 5.30
CA GLN A 92 -11.90 -7.70 4.61
C GLN A 92 -11.07 -8.53 3.62
N SER A 93 -11.28 -9.84 3.61
CA SER A 93 -10.55 -10.80 2.77
C SER A 93 -11.47 -11.71 1.94
N ASN A 94 -12.76 -11.45 1.95
CA ASN A 94 -13.77 -12.15 1.17
C ASN A 94 -14.04 -11.45 -0.17
N ASN A 95 -14.52 -12.22 -1.16
CA ASN A 95 -14.97 -11.71 -2.46
C ASN A 95 -13.92 -10.85 -3.20
N LEU A 96 -12.63 -11.16 -3.02
CA LEU A 96 -11.50 -10.38 -3.57
C LEU A 96 -11.50 -10.37 -5.10
N GLU A 97 -12.09 -11.38 -5.73
CA GLU A 97 -12.28 -11.49 -7.17
C GLU A 97 -13.16 -10.39 -7.77
N ASN A 98 -13.87 -9.60 -6.95
CA ASN A 98 -14.70 -8.49 -7.42
C ASN A 98 -13.93 -7.17 -7.59
N TYR A 99 -12.72 -7.07 -7.03
CA TYR A 99 -11.88 -5.88 -7.14
C TYR A 99 -11.02 -5.91 -8.40
N PHE A 100 -10.50 -4.74 -8.79
CA PHE A 100 -9.63 -4.57 -9.98
C PHE A 100 -10.29 -4.98 -11.30
N LYS A 101 -11.63 -4.95 -11.37
CA LYS A 101 -12.42 -5.19 -12.59
C LYS A 101 -12.80 -3.88 -13.25
N LEU A 102 -12.33 -3.64 -14.47
CA LEU A 102 -12.72 -2.48 -15.27
C LEU A 102 -14.13 -2.67 -15.86
N PRO A 103 -14.90 -1.59 -16.06
CA PRO A 103 -16.17 -1.65 -16.76
C PRO A 103 -16.02 -2.24 -18.16
N LYS A 104 -17.00 -3.07 -18.57
CA LYS A 104 -17.02 -3.75 -19.88
C LYS A 104 -15.81 -4.65 -20.12
N GLU A 105 -15.19 -5.17 -19.05
CA GLU A 105 -14.06 -6.12 -19.13
C GLU A 105 -12.88 -5.63 -19.96
N LYS A 106 -12.68 -4.31 -20.01
CA LYS A 106 -11.53 -3.73 -20.68
C LYS A 106 -10.22 -4.22 -20.03
N PRO A 107 -9.17 -4.48 -20.82
CA PRO A 107 -7.86 -4.78 -20.26
C PRO A 107 -7.29 -3.55 -19.53
N VAL A 108 -6.45 -3.81 -18.54
CA VAL A 108 -5.72 -2.76 -17.82
C VAL A 108 -4.50 -2.34 -18.62
N ASP A 109 -4.42 -1.06 -18.98
CA ASP A 109 -3.23 -0.45 -19.60
C ASP A 109 -2.37 0.22 -18.52
N LEU A 110 -1.32 -0.48 -18.08
CA LEU A 110 -0.42 0.01 -17.03
C LEU A 110 0.47 1.15 -17.51
N GLU A 111 0.82 1.19 -18.81
CA GLU A 111 1.67 2.22 -19.40
C GLU A 111 0.94 3.56 -19.46
N GLU A 112 -0.31 3.54 -19.94
CA GLU A 112 -1.16 4.73 -19.98
C GLU A 112 -1.44 5.26 -18.57
N MET A 113 -1.70 4.36 -17.62
CA MET A 113 -1.93 4.71 -16.21
C MET A 113 -0.70 5.36 -15.58
N ARG A 114 0.50 4.78 -15.80
CA ARG A 114 1.78 5.36 -15.33
C ARG A 114 1.99 6.77 -15.86
N LYS A 115 1.74 6.98 -17.16
CA LYS A 115 1.87 8.31 -17.80
C LYS A 115 0.90 9.34 -17.22
N LYS A 116 -0.31 8.91 -16.84
CA LYS A 116 -1.35 9.80 -16.30
C LYS A 116 -1.26 10.02 -14.79
N MET A 117 -0.48 9.22 -14.06
CA MET A 117 -0.37 9.26 -12.59
C MET A 117 -1.75 9.25 -11.91
N LYS A 118 -2.69 8.47 -12.44
CA LYS A 118 -4.08 8.50 -12.01
C LYS A 118 -4.64 7.08 -11.91
N GLY A 119 -5.26 6.79 -10.77
CA GLY A 119 -5.96 5.54 -10.52
C GLY A 119 -7.02 5.21 -11.58
N LEU A 120 -7.22 3.91 -11.79
CA LEU A 120 -8.24 3.43 -12.72
C LEU A 120 -9.61 3.41 -12.05
N LYS A 121 -10.65 3.62 -12.86
CA LYS A 121 -12.04 3.58 -12.38
C LYS A 121 -12.58 2.15 -12.44
N TYR A 122 -12.31 1.39 -11.39
CA TYR A 122 -12.87 0.05 -11.23
C TYR A 122 -14.37 0.07 -10.91
N THR A 123 -15.04 -1.04 -11.22
CA THR A 123 -16.45 -1.28 -10.90
C THR A 123 -16.70 -1.35 -9.40
N LEU A 124 -15.74 -1.92 -8.66
CA LEU A 124 -15.69 -1.92 -7.21
C LEU A 124 -14.33 -1.39 -6.76
N ALA A 125 -14.36 -0.41 -5.87
CA ALA A 125 -13.18 0.20 -5.29
C ALA A 125 -13.22 0.11 -3.76
N ALA A 126 -12.05 0.00 -3.14
CA ALA A 126 -11.84 0.16 -1.72
C ALA A 126 -11.01 1.43 -1.43
N GLU A 127 -11.06 1.90 -0.19
CA GLU A 127 -10.18 3.00 0.27
C GLU A 127 -8.72 2.55 0.24
N ASN A 128 -8.46 1.34 0.72
CA ASN A 128 -7.14 0.77 0.88
C ASN A 128 -7.13 -0.70 0.51
N TYR A 129 -6.03 -1.13 -0.08
CA TYR A 129 -5.79 -2.49 -0.52
C TYR A 129 -4.60 -3.06 0.24
N LEU A 130 -4.68 -4.35 0.56
CA LEU A 130 -3.67 -5.11 1.27
C LEU A 130 -3.00 -6.09 0.32
N PHE A 131 -1.68 -5.99 0.22
CA PHE A 131 -0.84 -6.92 -0.52
C PHE A 131 0.19 -7.53 0.41
N ARG A 132 0.50 -8.81 0.19
CA ARG A 132 1.62 -9.49 0.86
C ARG A 132 2.74 -9.67 -0.14
N LYS A 133 3.97 -9.29 0.23
CA LYS A 133 5.14 -9.59 -0.59
C LYS A 133 5.40 -11.09 -0.56
N ILE A 134 5.56 -11.70 -1.72
CA ILE A 134 5.80 -13.14 -1.89
C ILE A 134 7.14 -13.45 -2.56
N LYS A 135 7.79 -12.45 -3.16
CA LYS A 135 9.12 -12.53 -3.77
C LYS A 135 9.86 -11.22 -3.52
#